data_AF-A0A5N7SC39-F1
#
_entry.id   AF-A0A5N7SC39-F1
#
_cell.length_a   1.000
_cell.length_b   1.000
_cell.length_c   1.000
_cell.angle_alpha   90.00
_cell.angle_beta   90.00
_cell.angle_gamma   90.00
#
_symmetry.space_group_name_H-M   'P 1'
#
loop_
_entity.id
_entity.type
_entity.pdbx_description
1 polymer ?
#
loop_
_entity_poly.entity_id
_entity_poly.type
_entity_poly.pdbx_seq_one_letter_code
_entity_poly.pdbx_strand_id
1 'polypeptide(L)' 'MDFTNYSTRSRFAKEINAGYSARLSDGQWWDNPHLVWIECETEDYANRRTGPLSEKAEAWQHGWWLADQGAR' A
#
# COMPACT_ATOMS: atom_id res chain seq x y z
N MET A 1 11.83 3.76 -2.57
CA MET A 1 10.90 3.93 -1.43
C MET A 1 11.71 3.56 -0.19
N ASP A 2 11.95 4.52 0.70
CA ASP A 2 12.72 4.29 1.92
C ASP A 2 11.78 3.77 3.01
N PHE A 3 11.93 2.50 3.37
CA PHE A 3 11.03 1.78 4.27
C PHE A 3 11.46 1.88 5.75
N THR A 4 12.49 2.67 6.06
CA THR A 4 13.00 2.82 7.43
C THR A 4 12.06 3.61 8.37
N ASN A 5 11.01 4.26 7.85
CA ASN A 5 10.03 5.00 8.63
C ASN A 5 8.94 4.14 9.30
N TYR A 6 8.83 2.87 8.94
CA TYR A 6 7.71 2.01 9.37
C TYR A 6 8.20 0.85 10.23
N SER A 7 8.49 1.12 11.52
CA SER A 7 8.73 0.04 12.49
C SER A 7 7.41 -0.51 13.05
N THR A 8 7.44 -1.65 13.73
CA THR A 8 6.29 -2.24 14.45
C THR A 8 5.71 -1.33 15.55
N ARG A 9 6.37 -0.21 15.88
CA ARG A 9 5.87 0.85 16.77
C ARG A 9 5.28 2.06 16.03
N SER A 10 5.24 2.01 14.70
CA SER A 10 4.61 3.06 13.89
C SER A 10 3.11 3.12 14.15
N ARG A 11 2.53 4.32 14.05
CA ARG A 11 1.06 4.51 14.11
C ARG A 11 0.30 3.70 13.05
N PHE A 12 1.02 3.21 12.03
CA PHE A 12 0.49 2.41 10.93
C PHE A 12 0.73 0.90 11.07
N ALA A 13 1.09 0.40 12.26
CA ALA A 13 1.29 -1.03 12.50
C ALA A 13 0.06 -1.88 12.11
N LYS A 14 -1.15 -1.33 12.25
CA LYS A 14 -2.39 -1.99 11.83
C LYS A 14 -2.42 -2.20 10.32
N GLU A 15 -2.10 -1.17 9.55
CA GLU A 15 -2.07 -1.20 8.09
C GLU A 15 -0.98 -2.16 7.58
N ILE A 16 0.21 -2.13 8.17
CA ILE A 16 1.31 -3.06 7.85
C ILE A 16 0.87 -4.52 8.10
N ASN A 17 0.31 -4.82 9.28
CA ASN A 17 -0.14 -6.17 9.60
C ASN A 17 -1.28 -6.64 8.67
N ALA A 18 -2.17 -5.73 8.27
CA ALA A 18 -3.24 -6.03 7.33
C ALA A 18 -2.69 -6.40 5.95
N GLY A 19 -1.71 -5.65 5.43
CA GLY A 19 -1.07 -5.98 4.15
C GLY A 19 -0.30 -7.29 4.18
N TYR A 20 0.44 -7.53 5.26
CA TYR A 20 1.17 -8.79 5.47
C TYR A 20 0.20 -9.99 5.46
N SER A 21 -0.89 -9.90 6.22
CA SER A 21 -1.91 -10.94 6.29
C SER A 21 -2.63 -11.16 4.96
N ALA A 22 -2.89 -10.07 4.21
CA ALA A 22 -3.51 -10.15 2.90
C ALA A 22 -2.65 -10.97 1.94
N ARG A 23 -1.33 -10.75 1.89
CA ARG A 23 -0.43 -11.52 1.03
C ARG A 23 -0.40 -13.01 1.37
N LEU A 24 -0.39 -13.34 2.66
CA LEU A 24 -0.44 -14.73 3.12
C LEU A 24 -1.76 -15.44 2.77
N SER A 25 -2.82 -14.66 2.53
CA SER A 25 -4.14 -15.15 2.12
C SER A 25 -4.35 -15.08 0.60
N ASP A 26 -3.26 -15.04 -0.18
CA ASP A 26 -3.25 -14.86 -1.64
C ASP A 26 -3.91 -13.56 -2.16
N GLY A 27 -4.08 -12.58 -1.29
CA GLY A 27 -4.52 -11.23 -1.64
C GLY A 27 -3.50 -10.52 -2.52
N GLN A 28 -3.99 -9.74 -3.48
CA GLN A 28 -3.19 -9.01 -4.46
C GLN A 28 -2.87 -7.60 -3.95
N TRP A 29 -1.82 -6.98 -4.49
CA TRP A 29 -1.37 -5.66 -4.02
C TRP A 29 -2.41 -4.55 -4.22
N TRP A 30 -3.32 -4.70 -5.19
CA TRP A 30 -4.44 -3.79 -5.44
C TRP A 30 -5.65 -4.00 -4.52
N ASP A 31 -5.65 -5.04 -3.68
CA ASP A 31 -6.69 -5.26 -2.65
C ASP A 31 -6.49 -4.32 -1.44
N ASN A 32 -5.49 -3.45 -1.49
CA ASN A 32 -5.22 -2.45 -0.47
C ASN A 32 -6.43 -1.51 -0.29
N PRO A 33 -7.10 -1.50 0.87
CA PRO A 33 -8.30 -0.72 1.10
C PRO A 33 -8.03 0.78 1.20
N HIS A 34 -6.76 1.19 1.24
CA HIS A 34 -6.34 2.59 1.28
C HIS A 34 -5.92 3.13 -0.09
N LEU A 35 -6.01 2.32 -1.15
CA LEU A 35 -5.87 2.78 -2.53
C LEU A 35 -7.05 3.70 -2.86
N VAL A 36 -6.82 4.99 -2.73
CA VAL A 36 -7.71 6.00 -3.31
C VAL A 36 -7.19 6.27 -4.71
N TRP A 37 -7.96 5.85 -5.71
CA TRP A 37 -7.76 6.33 -7.07
C TRP A 37 -8.09 7.83 -7.06
N ILE A 38 -7.05 8.66 -7.09
CA ILE A 38 -7.25 10.07 -7.36
C ILE A 38 -7.59 10.13 -8.86
N GLU A 39 -8.86 10.34 -9.17
CA GLU A 39 -9.25 10.89 -10.45
C GLU A 39 -8.57 12.27 -10.52
N CYS A 40 -7.45 12.35 -11.22
CA CYS A 40 -6.89 13.64 -11.59
C CYS A 40 -7.97 14.36 -12.40
N GLU A 41 -8.59 15.38 -11.81
CA GLU A 41 -9.29 16.44 -12.54
C GLU A 41 -8.25 17.22 -13.35
N THR A 42 -7.71 16.59 -14.39
CA THR A 42 -7.16 17.32 -15.53
C THR A 42 -8.19 17.18 -16.63
N GLU A 43 -8.63 18.30 -17.18
CA GLU A 43 -9.61 18.40 -18.29
C GLU A 43 -9.26 17.51 -19.49
N ASP A 44 -8.01 17.04 -19.58
CA ASP A 44 -7.56 15.98 -20.46
C ASP A 44 -7.66 14.60 -19.80
N TYR A 45 -8.72 13.85 -20.15
CA TYR A 45 -8.98 12.43 -19.84
C TYR A 45 -7.83 11.44 -20.15
N ALA A 46 -6.67 11.91 -20.63
CA ALA A 46 -5.53 11.12 -21.08
C ALA A 46 -4.49 10.81 -19.98
N ASN A 47 -4.54 11.47 -18.81
CA ASN A 47 -3.55 11.28 -17.74
C ASN A 47 -4.22 10.97 -16.40
N ARG A 48 -4.81 9.77 -16.28
CA ARG A 48 -5.08 9.16 -14.97
C ARG A 48 -3.76 8.83 -14.28
N ARG A 49 -3.06 9.84 -13.79
CA ARG A 49 -1.88 9.63 -12.95
C ARG A 49 -2.40 9.35 -11.54
N THR A 50 -2.15 8.14 -11.08
CA THR A 50 -2.29 7.74 -9.68
C THR A 50 -1.61 8.81 -8.83
N GLY A 51 -2.38 9.59 -8.07
CA GLY A 51 -1.80 10.57 -7.16
C GLY A 51 -0.95 9.89 -6.06
N PRO A 52 -0.24 10.66 -5.23
CA PRO A 52 0.59 10.07 -4.17
C PRO A 52 -0.29 9.23 -3.24
N LEU A 53 0.16 8.01 -2.97
CA LEU A 53 -0.52 7.10 -2.06
C LEU A 53 -0.62 7.73 -0.67
N SER A 54 -1.75 7.52 0.01
CA SER A 54 -1.85 7.91 1.41
C SER A 54 -0.81 7.15 2.24
N GLU A 55 -0.30 7.71 3.34
CA GLU A 55 0.65 7.03 4.23
C GLU A 55 0.14 5.65 4.70
N LYS A 56 -1.19 5.49 4.83
CA LYS A 56 -1.84 4.21 5.13
C LYS A 56 -1.74 3.21 3.99
N ALA A 57 -1.88 3.67 2.74
CA ALA A 57 -1.70 2.83 1.57
C ALA A 57 -0.26 2.37 1.43
N GLU A 58 0.71 3.26 1.65
CA GLU A 58 2.13 2.92 1.65
C GLU A 58 2.47 1.90 2.75
N ALA A 59 1.97 2.11 3.97
CA ALA A 59 2.17 1.22 5.09
C ALA A 59 1.58 -0.19 4.84
N TRP A 60 0.38 -0.27 4.26
CA TRP A 60 -0.22 -1.55 3.89
C TRP A 60 0.60 -2.26 2.80
N GLN A 61 1.02 -1.55 1.76
CA GLN A 61 1.86 -2.13 0.69
C GLN A 61 3.20 -2.62 1.23
N HIS A 62 3.79 -1.89 2.17
CA HIS A 62 5.01 -2.31 2.84
C HIS A 62 4.83 -3.67 3.52
N GLY A 63 3.75 -3.84 4.30
CA GLY A 63 3.43 -5.13 4.94
C GLY A 63 3.21 -6.26 3.95
N TRP A 64 2.47 -6.01 2.88
CA TRP A 64 2.25 -6.99 1.81
C TRP A 64 3.56 -7.44 1.17
N TRP A 65 4.46 -6.49 0.87
CA TRP A 65 5.75 -6.78 0.25
C TRP A 65 6.69 -7.58 1.17
N LEU A 66 6.69 -7.29 2.47
CA LEU A 66 7.44 -8.07 3.46
C LEU A 66 7.03 -9.56 3.45
N ALA A 67 5.73 -9.86 3.35
CA ALA A 67 5.24 -11.23 3.24
C ALA A 67 5.65 -11.88 1.91
N ASP A 68 5.60 -11.15 0.80
CA ASP A 68 5.98 -11.67 -0.52
C ASP A 68 7.47 -12.02 -0.61
N GLN A 69 8.33 -11.21 0.02
CA GLN A 69 9.76 -11.49 0.10
C GLN A 69 10.10 -12.68 0.99
N GLY A 70 9.39 -12.86 2.10
CA GLY A 70 9.60 -14.01 2.98
C GLY A 70 9.07 -15.34 2.42
N ALA A 71 8.20 -15.28 1.41
CA ALA A 71 7.65 -16.44 0.72
C ALA A 71 8.52 -16.95 -0.46
N ARG A 72 9.55 -16.20 -0.86
CA ARG A 72 10.55 -16.59 -1.88
C ARG A 72 11.77 -17.22 -1.24
#